data_AF-G4Q4N1-F1
#
_entry.id   AF-G4Q4N1-F1
#
_cell.length_a   1.000
_cell.length_b   1.000
_cell.length_c   1.000
_cell.angle_alpha   90.00
_cell.angle_beta   90.00
_cell.angle_gamma   90.00
#
_symmetry.space_group_name_H-M   'P 1'
#
loop_
_entity.id
_entity.type
_entity.pdbx_description
1 polymer ?
#
loop_
_entity_poly.entity_id
_entity_poly.type
_entity_poly.pdbx_seq_one_letter_code
_entity_poly.pdbx_strand_id
1 'polypeptide(L)'
;MDNVYDYINDFYTNDDGWNMVIPRDDVETYIRKCAWQGMDDKALQKEWDNLSIFCIYLENDMLEMQDVTEEILVGCVIWACRYIVEFMGTYDAIKAFLDTLERFFVLMKERGVLMSVLAPHLAAKTLLNEDGTVAIVTCHGQLQKGEEEWETWVGPPPEGNIFLHAGVGLEEIMGEINMFFQTSRFTPDLDRAMRLYRHAEGRLDLEGPEETDFWKGFWDYFLFNYRTMDTADTPISFFAEHSGTHYETLAYELSRARLRLFVLGEVLDETRCLAEDLMTGDHFYVNMTPEMASHHDLGDVILGNIFQNQSLCMNYEKSFRLSPLSRNKLHTILQQCLDWFLIQGPDLTWSDFMAANPLFVRRIVSLVSNNPAAVAFPYKTAIKDYKPPRMTPALDRSEQAVKEIMAAAGFGITEFYFARRLWHDFLKTDPNLSALGPERWAAGIFENFLEINEKRAAQKKPFFSESLGLPQHHIAEAYQTIRSALSLEPSDPRYLTEVGYMMMFSNLS
;
A
#
# COMPACT_ATOMS: atom_id res chain seq x y z
N MET A 1 14.69 17.46 20.95
CA MET A 1 14.24 18.70 20.28
C MET A 1 15.38 19.02 19.38
N ASP A 2 15.27 18.52 18.17
CA ASP A 2 16.28 18.71 17.14
C ASP A 2 16.17 20.17 16.70
N ASN A 3 17.29 20.86 16.71
CA ASN A 3 17.34 22.27 16.34
C ASN A 3 17.37 22.40 14.81
N VAL A 4 17.13 23.59 14.26
CA VAL A 4 17.11 23.78 12.80
C VAL A 4 18.36 23.25 12.07
N TYR A 5 19.54 23.29 12.70
CA TYR A 5 20.79 22.82 12.09
C TYR A 5 20.88 21.29 12.00
N ASP A 6 20.17 20.57 12.86
CA ASP A 6 20.08 19.11 12.79
C ASP A 6 19.30 18.72 11.52
N TYR A 7 18.16 19.38 11.24
CA TYR A 7 17.39 19.19 9.99
C TYR A 7 18.18 19.55 8.73
N ILE A 8 18.96 20.63 8.76
CA ILE A 8 19.85 21.00 7.65
C ILE A 8 20.92 19.93 7.48
N ASN A 9 21.53 19.48 8.58
CA ASN A 9 22.55 18.45 8.52
C ASN A 9 22.01 17.16 7.90
N ASP A 10 20.84 16.72 8.32
CA ASP A 10 20.21 15.49 7.83
C ASP A 10 19.91 15.58 6.32
N PHE A 11 19.36 16.71 5.86
CA PHE A 11 19.09 16.96 4.44
C PHE A 11 20.35 16.82 3.57
N TYR A 12 21.45 17.46 3.98
CA TYR A 12 22.70 17.44 3.22
C TYR A 12 23.53 16.16 3.41
N THR A 13 23.28 15.37 4.46
CA THR A 13 23.97 14.09 4.68
C THR A 13 23.32 12.96 3.89
N ASN A 14 22.02 13.09 3.56
CA ASN A 14 21.29 12.10 2.79
C ASN A 14 21.72 12.05 1.31
N ASP A 15 22.18 13.17 0.75
CA ASP A 15 22.76 13.24 -0.60
C ASP A 15 23.75 14.41 -0.70
N ASP A 16 25.03 14.10 -0.94
CA ASP A 16 26.08 15.12 -1.13
C ASP A 16 25.82 16.01 -2.36
N GLY A 17 25.03 15.54 -3.33
CA GLY A 17 24.59 16.25 -4.53
C GLY A 17 23.86 17.56 -4.23
N TRP A 18 23.20 17.67 -3.08
CA TRP A 18 22.55 18.92 -2.64
C TRP A 18 23.51 20.11 -2.56
N ASN A 19 24.80 19.87 -2.27
CA ASN A 19 25.80 20.93 -2.26
C ASN A 19 26.05 21.55 -3.64
N MET A 20 25.70 20.85 -4.73
CA MET A 20 25.78 21.38 -6.09
C MET A 20 24.59 22.26 -6.45
N VAL A 21 23.44 22.06 -5.79
CA VAL A 21 22.22 22.84 -6.02
C VAL A 21 22.27 24.15 -5.23
N ILE A 22 22.37 24.05 -3.89
CA ILE A 22 22.61 25.17 -2.99
C ILE A 22 23.64 24.69 -1.95
N PRO A 23 24.82 25.30 -1.84
CA PRO A 23 25.81 24.88 -0.87
C PRO A 23 25.31 24.95 0.58
N ARG A 24 25.60 23.93 1.38
CA ARG A 24 25.21 23.90 2.81
C ARG A 24 25.70 25.13 3.59
N ASP A 25 26.91 25.61 3.29
CA ASP A 25 27.49 26.79 3.93
C ASP A 25 26.66 28.07 3.68
N ASP A 26 26.04 28.18 2.50
CA ASP A 26 25.17 29.31 2.15
C ASP A 26 23.90 29.29 2.99
N VAL A 27 23.26 28.13 3.09
CA VAL A 27 22.05 27.91 3.91
C VAL A 27 22.35 28.15 5.39
N GLU A 28 23.39 27.52 5.94
CA GLU A 28 23.72 27.70 7.35
C GLU A 28 24.10 29.16 7.66
N THR A 29 24.78 29.85 6.75
CA THR A 29 25.07 31.27 6.89
C THR A 29 23.79 32.10 6.94
N TYR A 30 22.83 31.81 6.06
CA TYR A 30 21.53 32.46 6.07
C TYR A 30 20.79 32.25 7.40
N ILE A 31 20.67 31.00 7.83
CA ILE A 31 19.97 30.64 9.07
C ILE A 31 20.63 31.27 10.30
N ARG A 32 21.98 31.31 10.35
CA ARG A 32 22.71 32.04 11.39
C ARG A 32 22.42 33.54 11.38
N LYS A 33 22.35 34.17 10.20
CA LYS A 33 21.97 35.59 10.09
C LYS A 33 20.56 35.84 10.63
N CYS A 34 19.60 34.97 10.30
CA CYS A 34 18.23 35.04 10.84
C CYS A 34 18.19 34.86 12.36
N ALA A 35 18.97 33.91 12.90
CA ALA A 35 19.10 33.69 14.34
C ALA A 35 19.66 34.94 15.05
N TRP A 36 20.67 35.59 14.46
CA TRP A 36 21.23 36.85 14.98
C TRP A 36 20.25 38.03 14.93
N GLN A 37 19.27 38.00 14.02
CA GLN A 37 18.18 38.97 13.96
C GLN A 37 17.07 38.69 14.99
N GLY A 38 17.20 37.61 15.78
CA GLY A 38 16.32 37.29 16.90
C GLY A 38 15.19 36.32 16.59
N MET A 39 15.25 35.60 15.46
CA MET A 39 14.31 34.51 15.19
C MET A 39 14.53 33.35 16.18
N ASP A 40 13.42 32.80 16.69
CA ASP A 40 13.46 31.59 17.51
C ASP A 40 13.59 30.33 16.64
N ASP A 41 13.89 29.19 17.26
CA ASP A 41 14.17 27.95 16.53
C ASP A 41 12.98 27.50 15.67
N LYS A 42 11.74 27.72 16.13
CA LYS A 42 10.53 27.40 15.35
C LYS A 42 10.39 28.27 14.10
N ALA A 43 10.71 29.56 14.20
CA ALA A 43 10.76 30.45 13.05
C ALA A 43 11.89 30.05 12.09
N LEU A 44 13.06 29.68 12.61
CA LEU A 44 14.19 29.21 11.80
C LEU A 44 13.87 27.91 11.05
N GLN A 45 13.18 26.95 11.69
CA GLN A 45 12.69 25.74 11.03
C GLN A 45 11.76 26.09 9.86
N LYS A 46 10.86 27.07 10.03
CA LYS A 46 10.00 27.52 8.93
C LYS A 46 10.77 28.22 7.80
N GLU A 47 11.83 28.96 8.11
CA GLU A 47 12.74 29.49 7.08
C GLU A 47 13.42 28.35 6.30
N TRP A 48 13.86 27.31 7.03
CA TRP A 48 14.46 26.13 6.42
C TRP A 48 13.47 25.36 5.53
N ASP A 49 12.24 25.13 5.99
CA ASP A 49 11.20 24.45 5.19
C ASP A 49 10.96 25.16 3.84
N ASN A 50 10.94 26.49 3.84
CA ASN A 50 10.79 27.24 2.59
C ASN A 50 12.04 27.11 1.69
N LEU A 51 13.24 27.12 2.27
CA LEU A 51 14.47 26.94 1.50
C LEU A 51 14.63 25.53 0.96
N SER A 52 14.22 24.51 1.71
CA SER A 52 14.27 23.12 1.26
C SER A 52 13.30 22.88 0.10
N ILE A 53 12.07 23.42 0.14
CA ILE A 53 11.15 23.40 -1.01
C ILE A 53 11.82 23.97 -2.25
N PHE A 54 12.47 25.12 -2.12
CA PHE A 54 13.13 25.78 -3.25
C PHE A 54 14.33 24.97 -3.76
N CYS A 55 15.13 24.39 -2.86
CA CYS A 55 16.25 23.53 -3.21
C CYS A 55 15.78 22.29 -4.00
N ILE A 56 14.74 21.61 -3.52
CA ILE A 56 14.15 20.43 -4.17
C ILE A 56 13.56 20.81 -5.53
N TYR A 57 12.91 21.97 -5.65
CA TYR A 57 12.40 22.45 -6.93
C TYR A 57 13.51 22.69 -7.95
N LEU A 58 14.61 23.35 -7.54
CA LEU A 58 15.75 23.59 -8.43
C LEU A 58 16.36 22.29 -8.95
N GLU A 59 16.53 21.29 -8.08
CA GLU A 59 17.05 19.99 -8.50
C GLU A 59 16.08 19.29 -9.47
N ASN A 60 14.79 19.22 -9.12
CA ASN A 60 13.78 18.54 -9.93
C ASN A 60 13.62 19.14 -11.33
N ASP A 61 13.75 20.46 -11.46
CA ASP A 61 13.66 21.18 -12.73
C ASP A 61 15.05 21.37 -13.40
N MET A 62 16.11 20.82 -12.80
CA MET A 62 17.51 20.92 -13.26
C MET A 62 17.97 22.37 -13.49
N LEU A 63 17.57 23.27 -12.59
CA LEU A 63 17.84 24.70 -12.66
C LEU A 63 19.02 25.10 -11.77
N GLU A 64 19.85 26.03 -12.26
CA GLU A 64 20.83 26.70 -11.43
C GLU A 64 20.22 27.96 -10.80
N MET A 65 20.68 28.32 -9.60
CA MET A 65 20.15 29.48 -8.86
C MET A 65 20.21 30.79 -9.68
N GLN A 66 21.22 30.94 -10.54
CA GLN A 66 21.43 32.13 -11.37
C GLN A 66 20.39 32.30 -12.49
N ASP A 67 19.69 31.24 -12.87
CA ASP A 67 18.71 31.25 -13.95
C ASP A 67 17.30 31.58 -13.46
N VAL A 68 17.11 31.72 -12.14
CA VAL A 68 15.79 31.89 -11.53
C VAL A 68 15.17 33.25 -11.86
N THR A 69 14.06 33.22 -12.60
CA THR A 69 13.26 34.39 -12.96
C THR A 69 11.97 34.49 -12.14
N GLU A 70 11.19 35.54 -12.39
CA GLU A 70 9.83 35.68 -11.85
C GLU A 70 8.97 34.47 -12.22
N GLU A 71 8.95 34.12 -13.51
CA GLU A 71 8.09 33.08 -14.04
C GLU A 71 8.43 31.71 -13.46
N ILE A 72 9.73 31.44 -13.27
CA ILE A 72 10.22 30.22 -12.61
C ILE A 72 9.75 30.17 -11.16
N LEU A 73 9.77 31.28 -10.41
CA LEU A 73 9.27 31.28 -9.02
C LEU A 73 7.75 31.14 -8.94
N VAL A 74 7.01 31.68 -9.91
CA VAL A 74 5.57 31.42 -10.01
C VAL A 74 5.32 29.93 -10.28
N GLY A 75 6.06 29.34 -11.22
CA GLY A 75 6.06 27.90 -11.49
C GLY A 75 6.40 27.05 -10.27
N CYS A 76 7.43 27.44 -9.51
CA CYS A 76 7.84 26.81 -8.26
C CYS A 76 6.73 26.79 -7.21
N VAL A 77 6.00 27.89 -7.04
CA VAL A 77 4.89 27.95 -6.08
C VAL A 77 3.74 27.03 -6.51
N ILE A 78 3.39 27.04 -7.80
CA ILE A 78 2.34 26.15 -8.33
C ILE A 78 2.77 24.68 -8.15
N TRP A 79 4.01 24.36 -8.47
CA TRP A 79 4.60 23.03 -8.30
C TRP A 79 4.59 22.59 -6.84
N ALA A 80 5.00 23.46 -5.91
CA ALA A 80 4.99 23.17 -4.49
C ALA A 80 3.57 22.90 -3.98
N CYS A 81 2.57 23.67 -4.41
CA CYS A 81 1.17 23.44 -4.04
C CYS A 81 0.60 22.10 -4.53
N ARG A 82 1.21 21.50 -5.58
CA ARG A 82 0.77 20.22 -6.16
C ARG A 82 1.46 19.04 -5.49
N TYR A 83 2.74 19.17 -5.18
CA TYR A 83 3.59 18.04 -4.89
C TYR A 83 4.22 18.07 -3.49
N ILE A 84 4.30 19.22 -2.83
CA ILE A 84 4.80 19.31 -1.45
C ILE A 84 3.61 19.22 -0.50
N VAL A 85 3.55 18.15 0.28
CA VAL A 85 2.38 17.84 1.12
C VAL A 85 2.15 18.90 2.19
N GLU A 86 3.22 19.43 2.77
CA GLU A 86 3.17 20.45 3.82
C GLU A 86 2.91 21.87 3.27
N PHE A 87 2.93 22.07 1.94
CA PHE A 87 2.78 23.39 1.33
C PHE A 87 1.38 23.63 0.75
N MET A 88 0.54 24.31 1.53
CA MET A 88 -0.79 24.73 1.09
C MET A 88 -0.74 26.08 0.38
N GLY A 89 -1.34 26.19 -0.81
CA GLY A 89 -1.40 27.41 -1.63
C GLY A 89 -2.30 28.53 -1.07
N THR A 90 -2.09 28.89 0.19
CA THR A 90 -2.77 29.99 0.88
C THR A 90 -1.95 31.27 0.77
N TYR A 91 -2.60 32.43 0.88
CA TYR A 91 -1.94 33.74 0.81
C TYR A 91 -0.75 33.83 1.76
N ASP A 92 -0.95 33.47 3.04
CA ASP A 92 0.08 33.57 4.07
C ASP A 92 1.26 32.61 3.84
N ALA A 93 0.99 31.40 3.32
CA ALA A 93 2.03 30.42 3.03
C ALA A 93 2.90 30.86 1.83
N ILE A 94 2.26 31.26 0.73
CA ILE A 94 2.95 31.75 -0.47
C ILE A 94 3.76 33.01 -0.13
N LYS A 95 3.17 33.94 0.63
CA LYS A 95 3.87 35.14 1.09
C LYS A 95 5.08 34.79 1.96
N ALA A 96 4.92 33.90 2.93
CA ALA A 96 6.04 33.48 3.80
C ALA A 96 7.18 32.82 3.02
N PHE A 97 6.85 32.00 2.02
CA PHE A 97 7.83 31.38 1.13
C PHE A 97 8.61 32.42 0.32
N LEU A 98 7.91 33.31 -0.38
CA LEU A 98 8.55 34.35 -1.20
C LEU A 98 9.33 35.37 -0.36
N ASP A 99 8.83 35.73 0.83
CA ASP A 99 9.53 36.60 1.78
C ASP A 99 10.85 35.94 2.25
N THR A 100 10.86 34.61 2.47
CA THR A 100 12.07 33.84 2.79
C THR A 100 13.07 33.88 1.64
N LEU A 101 12.60 33.61 0.41
CA LEU A 101 13.45 33.66 -0.79
C LEU A 101 14.01 35.05 -1.03
N GLU A 102 13.24 36.12 -0.80
CA GLU A 102 13.73 37.49 -0.94
C GLU A 102 14.92 37.74 -0.01
N ARG A 103 14.81 37.38 1.27
CA ARG A 103 15.92 37.51 2.24
C ARG A 103 17.13 36.66 1.86
N PHE A 104 16.89 35.43 1.40
CA PHE A 104 17.97 34.55 0.96
C PHE A 104 18.68 35.06 -0.29
N PHE A 105 17.95 35.59 -1.27
CA PHE A 105 18.49 36.14 -2.51
C PHE A 105 19.39 37.35 -2.23
N VAL A 106 19.09 38.15 -1.19
CA VAL A 106 19.99 39.22 -0.73
C VAL A 106 21.35 38.66 -0.32
N LEU A 107 21.39 37.58 0.46
CA LEU A 107 22.65 36.92 0.82
C LEU A 107 23.38 36.39 -0.42
N MET A 108 22.67 35.77 -1.35
CA MET A 108 23.25 35.19 -2.56
C MET A 108 23.83 36.27 -3.49
N LYS A 109 23.20 37.44 -3.54
CA LYS A 109 23.76 38.62 -4.22
C LYS A 109 25.00 39.16 -3.52
N GLU A 110 25.01 39.23 -2.18
CA GLU A 110 26.22 39.63 -1.41
C GLU A 110 27.41 38.69 -1.66
N ARG A 111 27.15 37.39 -1.84
CA ARG A 111 28.16 36.37 -2.17
C ARG A 111 28.53 36.34 -3.66
N GLY A 112 27.84 37.11 -4.51
CA GLY A 112 28.12 37.21 -5.94
C GLY A 112 27.55 36.08 -6.80
N VAL A 113 26.66 35.25 -6.25
CA VAL A 113 25.96 34.18 -6.97
C VAL A 113 24.84 34.77 -7.84
N LEU A 114 24.11 35.75 -7.32
CA LEU A 114 23.00 36.39 -8.02
C LEU A 114 23.32 37.82 -8.46
N MET A 115 22.84 38.18 -9.65
CA MET A 115 22.91 39.56 -10.16
C MET A 115 21.74 40.44 -9.67
N SER A 116 20.58 39.82 -9.40
CA SER A 116 19.34 40.50 -9.02
C SER A 116 18.65 39.76 -7.88
N VAL A 117 17.85 40.50 -7.10
CA VAL A 117 17.01 39.96 -6.01
C VAL A 117 15.52 40.18 -6.27
N LEU A 118 15.16 40.63 -7.48
CA LEU A 118 13.80 41.08 -7.78
C LEU A 118 12.81 39.93 -8.01
N ALA A 119 13.27 38.75 -8.39
CA ALA A 119 12.39 37.66 -8.80
C ALA A 119 11.34 37.28 -7.72
N PRO A 120 11.70 37.10 -6.43
CA PRO A 120 10.70 36.79 -5.39
C PRO A 120 9.64 37.90 -5.23
N HIS A 121 10.06 39.16 -5.30
CA HIS A 121 9.17 40.31 -5.18
C HIS A 121 8.19 40.42 -6.36
N LEU A 122 8.66 40.12 -7.58
CA LEU A 122 7.82 40.14 -8.77
C LEU A 122 6.83 38.96 -8.75
N ALA A 123 7.30 37.76 -8.42
CA ALA A 123 6.43 36.59 -8.25
C ALA A 123 5.34 36.83 -7.20
N ALA A 124 5.66 37.54 -6.10
CA ALA A 124 4.68 37.90 -5.09
C ALA A 124 3.59 38.81 -5.63
N LYS A 125 3.93 39.81 -6.46
CA LYS A 125 2.94 40.68 -7.11
C LYS A 125 2.04 39.94 -8.09
N THR A 126 2.57 38.89 -8.71
CA THR A 126 1.87 38.08 -9.70
C THR A 126 0.94 37.06 -9.02
N LEU A 127 1.35 36.49 -7.88
CA LEU A 127 0.58 35.47 -7.14
C LEU A 127 -0.40 36.04 -6.11
N LEU A 128 -0.12 37.19 -5.51
CA LEU A 128 -0.81 37.71 -4.32
C LEU A 128 -1.54 39.02 -4.62
N ASN A 129 -2.87 39.01 -4.47
CA ASN A 129 -3.70 40.20 -4.64
C ASN A 129 -3.65 41.10 -3.40
N GLU A 130 -3.90 42.40 -3.58
CA GLU A 130 -3.98 43.38 -2.48
C GLU A 130 -5.13 43.10 -1.50
N ASP A 131 -6.15 42.32 -1.92
CA ASP A 131 -7.30 41.94 -1.09
C ASP A 131 -7.05 40.71 -0.19
N GLY A 132 -5.84 40.15 -0.20
CA GLY A 132 -5.48 38.98 0.60
C GLY A 132 -5.84 37.64 -0.06
N THR A 133 -6.21 37.63 -1.34
CA THR A 133 -6.48 36.40 -2.11
C THR A 133 -5.29 36.00 -3.00
N VAL A 134 -5.28 34.73 -3.42
CA VAL A 134 -4.29 34.19 -4.38
C VAL A 134 -4.86 34.32 -5.79
N ALA A 135 -4.08 34.87 -6.71
CA ALA A 135 -4.55 35.21 -8.06
C ALA A 135 -4.58 34.01 -9.02
N ILE A 136 -3.51 33.22 -9.05
CA ILE A 136 -3.26 32.25 -10.14
C ILE A 136 -3.65 30.82 -9.75
N VAL A 137 -3.43 30.44 -8.49
CA VAL A 137 -3.48 29.04 -8.06
C VAL A 137 -4.43 28.85 -6.88
N THR A 138 -5.06 27.68 -6.81
CA THR A 138 -5.85 27.23 -5.65
C THR A 138 -4.95 26.66 -4.56
N CYS A 139 -5.53 26.38 -3.38
CA CYS A 139 -4.78 25.83 -2.24
C CYS A 139 -4.14 24.44 -2.51
N HIS A 140 -4.56 23.73 -3.55
CA HIS A 140 -4.05 22.41 -3.95
C HIS A 140 -3.35 22.43 -5.31
N GLY A 141 -2.90 23.61 -5.77
CA GLY A 141 -2.08 23.68 -6.98
C GLY A 141 -2.82 23.66 -8.32
N GLN A 142 -4.16 23.62 -8.33
CA GLN A 142 -4.94 23.79 -9.56
C GLN A 142 -4.94 25.26 -9.98
N LEU A 143 -4.72 25.52 -11.27
CA LEU A 143 -4.77 26.87 -11.84
C LEU A 143 -6.21 27.39 -11.87
N GLN A 144 -6.36 28.69 -11.64
CA GLN A 144 -7.63 29.38 -11.82
C GLN A 144 -7.96 29.50 -13.32
N LYS A 145 -9.25 29.68 -13.61
CA LYS A 145 -9.73 29.75 -14.99
C LYS A 145 -9.16 30.97 -15.72
N GLY A 146 -8.50 30.76 -16.85
CA GLY A 146 -7.85 31.81 -17.64
C GLY A 146 -6.35 31.94 -17.40
N GLU A 147 -5.80 31.21 -16.43
CA GLU A 147 -4.38 31.23 -16.07
C GLU A 147 -3.63 30.00 -16.60
N GLU A 148 -4.19 29.30 -17.59
CA GLU A 148 -3.64 28.03 -18.10
C GLU A 148 -2.27 28.17 -18.77
N GLU A 149 -1.87 29.39 -19.14
CA GLU A 149 -0.53 29.67 -19.70
C GLU A 149 0.60 29.42 -18.70
N TRP A 150 0.33 29.49 -17.39
CA TRP A 150 1.33 29.24 -16.36
C TRP A 150 1.79 27.78 -16.31
N GLU A 151 1.03 26.85 -16.90
CA GLU A 151 1.39 25.44 -16.93
C GLU A 151 2.73 25.20 -17.64
N THR A 152 3.12 26.06 -18.59
CA THR A 152 4.42 25.93 -19.29
C THR A 152 5.63 26.24 -18.42
N TRP A 153 5.42 26.89 -17.27
CA TRP A 153 6.45 27.28 -16.32
C TRP A 153 6.50 26.35 -15.11
N VAL A 154 5.53 25.44 -14.97
CA VAL A 154 5.54 24.44 -13.90
C VAL A 154 6.55 23.37 -14.25
N GLY A 155 7.54 23.17 -13.37
CA GLY A 155 8.53 22.09 -13.51
C GLY A 155 7.88 20.70 -13.62
N PRO A 156 8.63 19.69 -14.11
CA PRO A 156 8.11 18.35 -14.28
C PRO A 156 7.57 17.78 -12.95
N PRO A 157 6.53 16.92 -12.99
CA PRO A 157 6.09 16.24 -11.78
C PRO A 157 7.24 15.41 -11.20
N PRO A 158 7.47 15.47 -9.88
CA PRO A 158 8.40 14.56 -9.22
C PRO A 158 7.87 13.11 -9.29
N GLU A 159 8.73 12.14 -8.99
CA GLU A 159 8.37 10.71 -8.99
C GLU A 159 7.26 10.36 -7.97
N GLY A 160 6.91 11.29 -7.06
CA GLY A 160 5.67 11.30 -6.28
C GLY A 160 5.60 12.52 -5.37
N ASN A 161 4.60 12.55 -4.47
CA ASN A 161 4.47 13.63 -3.49
C ASN A 161 5.67 13.65 -2.54
N ILE A 162 6.13 14.86 -2.23
CA ILE A 162 7.30 15.15 -1.42
C ILE A 162 6.82 15.56 -0.02
N PHE A 163 7.42 14.93 0.99
CA PHE A 163 7.18 15.20 2.40
C PHE A 163 8.44 15.80 2.99
N LEU A 164 8.39 17.05 3.42
CA LEU A 164 9.53 17.73 4.05
C LEU A 164 9.86 17.11 5.41
N HIS A 165 8.83 16.65 6.13
CA HIS A 165 8.95 16.12 7.48
C HIS A 165 8.52 14.64 7.56
N ALA A 166 8.85 13.86 6.52
CA ALA A 166 8.40 12.47 6.38
C ALA A 166 8.61 11.63 7.65
N GLY A 167 9.76 11.78 8.33
CA GLY A 167 10.08 11.01 9.55
C GLY A 167 9.16 11.32 10.73
N VAL A 168 8.95 12.60 11.05
CA VAL A 168 8.11 13.03 12.18
C VAL A 168 6.63 12.74 11.88
N GLY A 169 6.17 13.03 10.66
CA GLY A 169 4.80 12.73 10.24
C GLY A 169 4.50 11.23 10.24
N LEU A 170 5.47 10.39 9.87
CA LEU A 170 5.32 8.94 9.87
C LEU A 170 5.30 8.36 11.30
N GLU A 171 6.13 8.85 12.22
CA GLU A 171 6.06 8.42 13.62
C GLU A 171 4.72 8.78 14.28
N GLU A 172 4.25 10.01 14.07
CA GLU A 172 3.00 10.50 14.66
C GLU A 172 1.77 9.77 14.08
N ILE A 173 1.71 9.59 12.75
CA ILE A 173 0.60 8.85 12.13
C ILE A 173 0.60 7.38 12.54
N MET A 174 1.77 6.76 12.72
CA MET A 174 1.86 5.38 13.23
C MET A 174 1.33 5.27 14.66
N GLY A 175 1.53 6.30 15.48
CA GLY A 175 0.90 6.44 16.79
C GLY A 175 -0.63 6.48 16.71
N GLU A 176 -1.18 7.31 15.80
CA GLU A 176 -2.63 7.40 15.57
C GLU A 176 -3.23 6.08 15.06
N ILE A 177 -2.56 5.45 14.08
CA ILE A 177 -2.94 4.13 13.54
C ILE A 177 -3.02 3.10 14.66
N ASN A 178 -1.98 3.02 15.51
CA ASN A 178 -1.95 2.08 16.62
C ASN A 178 -3.12 2.32 17.60
N MET A 179 -3.40 3.57 17.96
CA MET A 179 -4.54 3.89 18.83
C MET A 179 -5.89 3.55 18.19
N PHE A 180 -6.05 3.78 16.90
CA PHE A 180 -7.29 3.54 16.16
C PHE A 180 -7.66 2.05 16.15
N PHE A 181 -6.70 1.17 15.88
CA PHE A 181 -6.93 -0.29 15.80
C PHE A 181 -7.00 -1.00 17.16
N GLN A 182 -6.63 -0.34 18.26
CA GLN A 182 -6.82 -0.87 19.61
C GLN A 182 -8.27 -0.83 20.11
N THR A 183 -9.19 -0.24 19.35
CA THR A 183 -10.60 -0.22 19.72
C THR A 183 -11.25 -1.59 19.57
N SER A 184 -12.19 -1.92 20.47
CA SER A 184 -12.88 -3.23 20.52
C SER A 184 -13.57 -3.65 19.21
N ARG A 185 -13.86 -2.69 18.33
CA ARG A 185 -14.41 -2.93 16.98
C ARG A 185 -13.50 -3.83 16.14
N PHE A 186 -12.19 -3.62 16.20
CA PHE A 186 -11.23 -4.32 15.34
C PHE A 186 -10.67 -5.60 15.97
N THR A 187 -11.05 -5.93 17.20
CA THR A 187 -10.61 -7.18 17.86
C THR A 187 -10.90 -8.42 17.02
N PRO A 188 -12.10 -8.59 16.41
CA PRO A 188 -12.37 -9.73 15.56
C PRO A 188 -11.47 -9.80 14.31
N ASP A 189 -11.16 -8.65 13.70
CA ASP A 189 -10.26 -8.55 12.55
C ASP A 189 -8.81 -8.89 12.94
N LEU A 190 -8.32 -8.33 14.04
CA LEU A 190 -6.98 -8.60 14.58
C LEU A 190 -6.81 -10.09 14.92
N ASP A 191 -7.78 -10.68 15.62
CA ASP A 191 -7.76 -12.10 15.97
C ASP A 191 -7.74 -12.99 14.73
N ARG A 192 -8.53 -12.63 13.70
CA ARG A 192 -8.55 -13.36 12.43
C ARG A 192 -7.24 -13.22 11.68
N ALA A 193 -6.74 -11.99 11.51
CA ALA A 193 -5.48 -11.71 10.85
C ALA A 193 -4.32 -12.47 11.51
N MET A 194 -4.27 -12.47 12.84
CA MET A 194 -3.24 -13.16 13.62
C MET A 194 -3.27 -14.67 13.38
N ARG A 195 -4.46 -15.29 13.38
CA ARG A 195 -4.60 -16.74 13.08
C ARG A 195 -4.11 -17.08 11.68
N LEU A 196 -4.50 -16.29 10.68
CA LEU A 196 -4.10 -16.50 9.28
C LEU A 196 -2.59 -16.32 9.10
N TYR A 197 -2.03 -15.24 9.66
CA TYR A 197 -0.61 -14.93 9.57
C TYR A 197 0.26 -16.02 10.22
N ARG A 198 -0.08 -16.48 11.44
CA ARG A 198 0.62 -17.59 12.10
C ARG A 198 0.59 -18.87 11.28
N HIS A 199 -0.55 -19.16 10.65
CA HIS A 199 -0.67 -20.33 9.79
C HIS A 199 0.23 -20.23 8.56
N ALA A 200 0.32 -19.06 7.93
CA ALA A 200 1.18 -18.83 6.78
C ALA A 200 2.69 -18.90 7.13
N GLU A 201 3.10 -18.33 8.26
CA GLU A 201 4.49 -18.41 8.72
C GLU A 201 4.85 -19.84 9.19
N GLY A 202 3.89 -20.65 9.62
CA GLY A 202 4.11 -22.01 10.11
C GLY A 202 4.83 -22.05 11.47
N ARG A 203 4.78 -20.96 12.24
CA ARG A 203 5.46 -20.78 13.53
C ARG A 203 4.44 -20.70 14.67
N LEU A 204 4.65 -21.48 15.73
CA LEU A 204 3.79 -21.51 16.93
C LEU A 204 4.48 -20.95 18.18
N ASP A 205 5.81 -20.99 18.25
CA ASP A 205 6.59 -20.52 19.40
C ASP A 205 7.47 -19.33 18.98
N LEU A 206 7.40 -18.24 19.76
CA LEU A 206 8.20 -17.03 19.57
C LEU A 206 9.12 -16.89 20.79
N GLU A 207 10.41 -17.17 20.61
CA GLU A 207 11.44 -16.82 21.59
C GLU A 207 12.63 -16.18 20.87
N GLY A 208 13.11 -15.03 21.36
CA GLY A 208 14.32 -14.36 20.86
C GLY A 208 14.07 -13.32 19.74
N PRO A 209 15.11 -12.94 18.97
CA PRO A 209 15.00 -11.86 17.96
C PRO A 209 13.96 -12.13 16.87
N GLU A 210 13.57 -13.39 16.68
CA GLU A 210 12.49 -13.80 15.77
C GLU A 210 11.10 -13.28 16.18
N GLU A 211 10.91 -12.91 17.46
CA GLU A 211 9.67 -12.29 17.94
C GLU A 211 9.48 -10.89 17.35
N THR A 212 10.55 -10.09 17.29
CA THR A 212 10.51 -8.74 16.73
C THR A 212 10.18 -8.78 15.23
N ASP A 213 10.82 -9.67 14.49
CA ASP A 213 10.58 -9.83 13.05
C ASP A 213 9.18 -10.36 12.75
N PHE A 214 8.67 -11.25 13.60
CA PHE A 214 7.28 -11.71 13.50
C PHE A 214 6.29 -10.55 13.65
N TRP A 215 6.46 -9.70 14.67
CA TRP A 215 5.54 -8.59 14.91
C TRP A 215 5.63 -7.51 13.83
N LYS A 216 6.83 -7.17 13.38
CA LYS A 216 7.03 -6.27 12.24
C LYS A 216 6.29 -6.77 11.00
N GLY A 217 6.47 -8.06 10.67
CA GLY A 217 5.81 -8.66 9.52
C GLY A 217 4.30 -8.85 9.67
N PHE A 218 3.82 -9.09 10.88
CA PHE A 218 2.39 -9.15 11.17
C PHE A 218 1.74 -7.79 10.94
N TRP A 219 2.32 -6.71 11.46
CA TRP A 219 1.76 -5.36 11.32
C TRP A 219 1.81 -4.87 9.86
N ASP A 220 2.89 -5.17 9.14
CA ASP A 220 2.96 -4.91 7.69
C ASP A 220 1.84 -5.66 6.93
N TYR A 221 1.65 -6.95 7.21
CA TYR A 221 0.54 -7.72 6.65
C TYR A 221 -0.83 -7.13 7.03
N PHE A 222 -1.05 -6.87 8.32
CA PHE A 222 -2.33 -6.38 8.81
C PHE A 222 -2.69 -5.03 8.20
N LEU A 223 -1.77 -4.07 8.19
CA LEU A 223 -2.09 -2.73 7.71
C LEU A 223 -2.34 -2.68 6.21
N PHE A 224 -1.47 -3.32 5.41
CA PHE A 224 -1.42 -3.11 3.97
C PHE A 224 -2.05 -4.23 3.14
N ASN A 225 -2.23 -5.43 3.70
CA ASN A 225 -2.59 -6.60 2.90
C ASN A 225 -3.82 -7.35 3.43
N TYR A 226 -4.09 -7.30 4.74
CA TYR A 226 -5.31 -7.85 5.31
C TYR A 226 -6.54 -7.13 4.76
N ARG A 227 -7.66 -7.86 4.70
CA ARG A 227 -8.96 -7.33 4.26
C ARG A 227 -9.95 -7.44 5.40
N THR A 228 -10.50 -6.31 5.81
CA THR A 228 -11.47 -6.25 6.92
C THR A 228 -12.70 -7.11 6.64
N MET A 229 -13.26 -7.70 7.68
CA MET A 229 -14.38 -8.61 7.53
C MET A 229 -15.65 -7.94 6.99
N ASP A 230 -15.87 -6.68 7.32
CA ASP A 230 -17.12 -5.98 7.00
C ASP A 230 -17.10 -5.27 5.64
N THR A 231 -15.94 -4.73 5.22
CA THR A 231 -15.83 -3.89 4.01
C THR A 231 -14.86 -4.44 2.97
N ALA A 232 -13.99 -5.39 3.34
CA ALA A 232 -12.88 -5.88 2.51
C ALA A 232 -11.90 -4.78 2.07
N ASP A 233 -11.83 -3.67 2.79
CA ASP A 233 -10.78 -2.68 2.64
C ASP A 233 -9.52 -3.13 3.37
N THR A 234 -8.36 -2.58 2.99
CA THR A 234 -7.18 -2.69 3.85
C THR A 234 -7.38 -1.83 5.09
N PRO A 235 -6.88 -2.24 6.27
CA PRO A 235 -6.96 -1.40 7.46
C PRO A 235 -6.41 0.01 7.24
N ILE A 236 -5.31 0.17 6.52
CA ILE A 236 -4.77 1.50 6.24
C ILE A 236 -5.71 2.37 5.38
N SER A 237 -6.40 1.78 4.39
CA SER A 237 -7.39 2.50 3.57
C SER A 237 -8.60 2.89 4.42
N PHE A 238 -9.05 1.98 5.29
CA PHE A 238 -10.15 2.25 6.21
C PHE A 238 -9.77 3.38 7.19
N PHE A 239 -8.54 3.36 7.71
CA PHE A 239 -8.01 4.41 8.58
C PHE A 239 -7.97 5.77 7.86
N ALA A 240 -7.45 5.82 6.63
CA ALA A 240 -7.36 7.06 5.86
C ALA A 240 -8.74 7.73 5.69
N GLU A 241 -9.79 6.95 5.44
CA GLU A 241 -11.14 7.47 5.22
C GLU A 241 -11.91 7.82 6.51
N HIS A 242 -11.61 7.17 7.65
CA HIS A 242 -12.48 7.20 8.83
C HIS A 242 -11.83 7.73 10.11
N SER A 243 -10.52 7.94 10.13
CA SER A 243 -9.79 8.39 11.34
C SER A 243 -9.99 9.87 11.65
N GLY A 244 -10.16 10.71 10.63
CA GLY A 244 -10.05 12.17 10.78
C GLY A 244 -8.65 12.62 11.16
N THR A 245 -7.62 11.84 10.81
CA THR A 245 -6.21 12.13 11.07
C THR A 245 -5.80 13.50 10.55
N HIS A 246 -4.88 14.17 11.26
CA HIS A 246 -4.26 15.40 10.79
C HIS A 246 -3.29 15.16 9.61
N TYR A 247 -2.95 13.90 9.34
CA TYR A 247 -2.02 13.45 8.29
C TYR A 247 -2.75 12.79 7.11
N GLU A 248 -3.87 13.38 6.67
CA GLU A 248 -4.77 12.79 5.66
C GLU A 248 -4.04 12.39 4.36
N THR A 249 -3.21 13.28 3.81
CA THR A 249 -2.44 13.00 2.59
C THR A 249 -1.47 11.83 2.77
N LEU A 250 -0.77 11.76 3.91
CA LEU A 250 0.15 10.66 4.22
C LEU A 250 -0.62 9.34 4.40
N ALA A 251 -1.78 9.36 5.06
CA ALA A 251 -2.66 8.20 5.19
C ALA A 251 -3.11 7.69 3.82
N TYR A 252 -3.48 8.60 2.91
CA TYR A 252 -3.86 8.25 1.55
C TYR A 252 -2.70 7.68 0.74
N GLU A 253 -1.50 8.23 0.86
CA GLU A 253 -0.31 7.63 0.21
C GLU A 253 -0.01 6.23 0.77
N LEU A 254 -0.06 6.06 2.10
CA LEU A 254 0.06 4.75 2.77
C LEU A 254 -0.97 3.75 2.25
N SER A 255 -2.21 4.19 2.01
CA SER A 255 -3.27 3.34 1.48
C SER A 255 -3.03 2.83 0.06
N ARG A 256 -2.13 3.47 -0.70
CA ARG A 256 -1.80 3.08 -2.07
C ARG A 256 -0.62 2.12 -2.17
N ALA A 257 0.02 1.78 -1.05
CA ALA A 257 1.10 0.81 -1.04
C ALA A 257 0.62 -0.55 -1.56
N ARG A 258 1.43 -1.21 -2.38
CA ARG A 258 1.11 -2.50 -3.00
C ARG A 258 2.19 -3.52 -2.70
N LEU A 259 1.76 -4.72 -2.35
CA LEU A 259 2.67 -5.85 -2.21
C LEU A 259 3.28 -6.20 -3.57
N ARG A 260 4.61 -6.22 -3.63
CA ARG A 260 5.37 -6.64 -4.82
C ARG A 260 6.41 -7.69 -4.45
N LEU A 261 6.72 -8.51 -5.44
CA LEU A 261 7.77 -9.50 -5.42
C LEU A 261 8.75 -9.17 -6.55
N PHE A 262 9.96 -8.76 -6.21
CA PHE A 262 10.90 -8.21 -7.17
C PHE A 262 12.33 -8.67 -6.90
N VAL A 263 13.19 -8.57 -7.90
CA VAL A 263 14.63 -8.84 -7.80
C VAL A 263 15.36 -7.51 -7.72
N LEU A 264 16.26 -7.35 -6.75
CA LEU A 264 17.18 -6.22 -6.75
C LEU A 264 18.23 -6.39 -7.86
N GLY A 265 18.32 -5.40 -8.74
CA GLY A 265 19.22 -5.38 -9.88
C GLY A 265 20.48 -4.57 -9.62
N GLU A 266 20.59 -3.41 -10.26
CA GLU A 266 21.76 -2.53 -10.20
C GLU A 266 21.54 -1.39 -9.21
N VAL A 267 22.57 -1.05 -8.41
CA VAL A 267 22.58 0.16 -7.58
C VAL A 267 22.95 1.33 -8.47
N LEU A 268 22.07 2.33 -8.58
CA LEU A 268 22.28 3.50 -9.41
C LEU A 268 23.01 4.61 -8.64
N ASP A 269 22.63 4.80 -7.37
CA ASP A 269 23.24 5.73 -6.43
C ASP A 269 23.01 5.27 -4.97
N GLU A 270 23.31 6.13 -3.99
CA GLU A 270 23.26 5.80 -2.56
C GLU A 270 21.85 5.43 -2.05
N THR A 271 20.78 5.84 -2.75
CA THR A 271 19.40 5.61 -2.32
C THR A 271 18.53 4.90 -3.34
N ARG A 272 18.96 4.80 -4.61
CA ARG A 272 18.15 4.24 -5.70
C ARG A 272 18.75 2.97 -6.28
N CYS A 273 17.90 1.95 -6.40
CA CYS A 273 18.21 0.70 -7.07
C CYS A 273 17.22 0.42 -8.20
N LEU A 274 17.72 -0.15 -9.29
CA LEU A 274 16.89 -0.73 -10.33
C LEU A 274 16.38 -2.10 -9.87
N ALA A 275 15.07 -2.30 -9.90
CA ALA A 275 14.42 -3.56 -9.58
C ALA A 275 13.66 -4.12 -10.78
N GLU A 276 13.52 -5.44 -10.82
CA GLU A 276 12.70 -6.16 -11.80
C GLU A 276 11.53 -6.85 -11.09
N ASP A 277 10.30 -6.55 -11.49
CA ASP A 277 9.12 -7.25 -10.98
C ASP A 277 9.15 -8.71 -11.42
N LEU A 278 9.14 -9.65 -10.47
CA LEU A 278 9.30 -11.06 -10.79
C LEU A 278 8.11 -11.61 -11.58
N MET A 279 6.94 -10.98 -11.48
CA MET A 279 5.69 -11.47 -12.06
C MET A 279 5.52 -11.00 -13.51
N THR A 280 5.84 -9.73 -13.77
CA THR A 280 5.67 -9.11 -15.09
C THR A 280 6.96 -8.98 -15.89
N GLY A 281 8.12 -8.96 -15.23
CA GLY A 281 9.42 -8.62 -15.83
C GLY A 281 9.62 -7.12 -16.06
N ASP A 282 8.69 -6.29 -15.60
CA ASP A 282 8.79 -4.84 -15.74
C ASP A 282 9.88 -4.31 -14.78
N HIS A 283 10.66 -3.36 -15.28
CA HIS A 283 11.69 -2.71 -14.49
C HIS A 283 11.13 -1.43 -13.86
N PHE A 284 11.51 -1.17 -12.62
CA PHE A 284 11.12 0.03 -11.89
C PHE A 284 12.22 0.41 -10.89
N TYR A 285 12.21 1.65 -10.44
CA TYR A 285 13.16 2.11 -9.43
C TYR A 285 12.63 1.78 -8.04
N VAL A 286 13.51 1.56 -7.09
CA VAL A 286 13.15 1.41 -5.68
C VAL A 286 14.07 2.31 -4.87
N ASN A 287 13.47 3.17 -4.06
CA ASN A 287 14.21 3.96 -3.08
C ASN A 287 14.41 3.10 -1.83
N MET A 288 15.67 2.89 -1.46
CA MET A 288 16.11 2.19 -0.25
C MET A 288 17.01 3.10 0.57
N THR A 289 16.82 3.12 1.89
CA THR A 289 17.77 3.82 2.76
C THR A 289 19.11 3.06 2.81
N PRO A 290 20.22 3.72 3.16
CA PRO A 290 21.51 3.03 3.31
C PRO A 290 21.46 1.85 4.29
N GLU A 291 20.64 1.93 5.34
CA GLU A 291 20.40 0.82 6.28
C GLU A 291 19.72 -0.36 5.58
N MET A 292 18.65 -0.12 4.83
CA MET A 292 17.98 -1.15 4.04
C MET A 292 18.91 -1.78 2.99
N ALA A 293 19.65 -0.95 2.25
CA ALA A 293 20.62 -1.41 1.26
C ALA A 293 21.71 -2.30 1.87
N SER A 294 22.10 -2.05 3.13
CA SER A 294 23.08 -2.89 3.85
C SER A 294 22.56 -4.28 4.22
N HIS A 295 21.23 -4.48 4.22
CA HIS A 295 20.59 -5.74 4.58
C HIS A 295 20.31 -6.67 3.38
N HIS A 296 20.45 -6.17 2.15
CA HIS A 296 20.09 -6.91 0.94
C HIS A 296 21.27 -7.07 -0.01
N ASP A 297 21.45 -8.28 -0.57
CA ASP A 297 22.45 -8.52 -1.61
C ASP A 297 21.82 -8.30 -3.00
N LEU A 298 22.61 -7.80 -3.96
CA LEU A 298 22.15 -7.72 -5.35
C LEU A 298 21.77 -9.10 -5.88
N GLY A 299 20.64 -9.16 -6.58
CA GLY A 299 20.03 -10.38 -7.04
C GLY A 299 19.14 -11.07 -6.01
N ASP A 300 19.02 -10.57 -4.77
CA ASP A 300 18.03 -11.10 -3.83
C ASP A 300 16.60 -10.86 -4.32
N VAL A 301 15.70 -11.77 -3.94
CA VAL A 301 14.27 -11.64 -4.18
C VAL A 301 13.65 -10.99 -2.95
N ILE A 302 13.06 -9.83 -3.13
CA ILE A 302 12.41 -9.06 -2.06
C ILE A 302 10.91 -9.17 -2.18
N LEU A 303 10.27 -9.41 -1.04
CA LEU A 303 8.83 -9.29 -0.86
C LEU A 303 8.53 -8.15 0.11
N GLY A 304 7.84 -7.12 -0.36
CA GLY A 304 7.53 -5.94 0.44
C GLY A 304 6.44 -5.07 -0.18
N ASN A 305 5.92 -4.12 0.61
CA ASN A 305 4.94 -3.14 0.16
C ASN A 305 5.64 -1.89 -0.39
N ILE A 306 5.35 -1.54 -1.65
CA ILE A 306 5.94 -0.40 -2.36
C ILE A 306 4.88 0.68 -2.59
N PHE A 307 5.25 1.92 -2.32
CA PHE A 307 4.43 3.10 -2.53
C PHE A 307 4.32 3.50 -4.01
N GLN A 308 3.43 4.45 -4.29
CA GLN A 308 3.27 5.01 -5.63
C GLN A 308 4.52 5.75 -6.11
N ASN A 309 5.22 6.44 -5.21
CA ASN A 309 6.49 7.12 -5.48
C ASN A 309 7.69 6.16 -5.55
N GLN A 310 7.44 4.85 -5.62
CA GLN A 310 8.48 3.83 -5.73
C GLN A 310 9.43 3.73 -4.51
N SER A 311 9.10 4.36 -3.38
CA SER A 311 9.77 4.05 -2.11
C SER A 311 9.16 2.83 -1.42
N LEU A 312 9.97 2.10 -0.64
CA LEU A 312 9.45 1.05 0.22
C LEU A 312 8.76 1.68 1.44
N CYS A 313 7.60 1.13 1.82
CA CYS A 313 6.72 1.77 2.80
C CYS A 313 7.08 1.58 4.27
N MET A 314 7.68 0.44 4.60
CA MET A 314 7.85 0.02 5.99
C MET A 314 9.18 -0.68 6.18
N ASN A 315 9.67 -0.66 7.42
CA ASN A 315 10.90 -1.34 7.87
C ASN A 315 10.81 -2.89 7.85
N TYR A 316 9.85 -3.50 7.15
CA TYR A 316 9.70 -4.94 7.07
C TYR A 316 9.50 -5.43 5.64
N GLU A 317 10.63 -5.58 4.98
CA GLU A 317 10.81 -6.35 3.77
C GLU A 317 11.44 -7.70 4.12
N LYS A 318 11.04 -8.75 3.40
CA LYS A 318 11.67 -10.07 3.50
C LYS A 318 12.51 -10.32 2.26
N SER A 319 13.81 -10.49 2.46
CA SER A 319 14.75 -10.94 1.42
C SER A 319 14.86 -12.46 1.40
N PHE A 320 14.90 -13.01 0.19
CA PHE A 320 15.05 -14.42 -0.09
C PHE A 320 16.18 -14.64 -1.11
N ARG A 321 17.18 -15.42 -0.71
CA ARG A 321 18.24 -15.89 -1.60
C ARG A 321 17.75 -17.02 -2.49
N LEU A 322 17.22 -16.67 -3.65
CA LEU A 322 16.76 -17.65 -4.65
C LEU A 322 17.75 -17.77 -5.81
N SER A 323 18.16 -19.00 -6.12
CA SER A 323 18.90 -19.29 -7.36
C SER A 323 18.04 -18.97 -8.60
N PRO A 324 18.62 -18.67 -9.77
CA PRO A 324 17.83 -18.43 -11.00
C PRO A 324 16.85 -19.55 -11.33
N LEU A 325 17.23 -20.82 -11.08
CA LEU A 325 16.34 -21.97 -11.25
C LEU A 325 15.18 -21.96 -10.26
N SER A 326 15.43 -21.59 -8.99
CA SER A 326 14.39 -21.45 -7.97
C SER A 326 13.43 -20.31 -8.30
N ARG A 327 13.91 -19.19 -8.87
CA ARG A 327 13.08 -18.07 -9.33
C ARG A 327 12.14 -18.48 -10.45
N ASN A 328 12.67 -19.15 -11.48
CA ASN A 328 11.85 -19.69 -12.58
C ASN A 328 10.81 -20.69 -12.07
N LYS A 329 11.17 -21.51 -11.08
CA LYS A 329 10.26 -22.46 -10.44
C LYS A 329 9.14 -21.75 -9.67
N LEU A 330 9.48 -20.73 -8.90
CA LEU A 330 8.53 -19.88 -8.17
C LEU A 330 7.54 -19.22 -9.12
N HIS A 331 8.06 -18.56 -10.18
CA HIS A 331 7.22 -17.93 -11.22
C HIS A 331 6.28 -18.94 -11.86
N THR A 332 6.78 -20.13 -12.22
CA THR A 332 5.94 -21.20 -12.80
C THR A 332 4.80 -21.61 -11.87
N ILE A 333 5.08 -21.78 -10.56
CA ILE A 333 4.04 -22.16 -9.58
C ILE A 333 3.01 -21.04 -9.44
N LEU A 334 3.47 -19.80 -9.30
CA LEU A 334 2.58 -18.64 -9.19
C LEU A 334 1.74 -18.46 -10.46
N GLN A 335 2.31 -18.71 -11.64
CA GLN A 335 1.58 -18.63 -12.91
C GLN A 335 0.46 -19.69 -12.96
N GLN A 336 0.74 -20.91 -12.50
CA GLN A 336 -0.31 -21.95 -12.40
C GLN A 336 -1.41 -21.56 -11.42
N CYS A 337 -1.07 -20.91 -10.30
CA CYS A 337 -2.05 -20.36 -9.37
C CYS A 337 -2.86 -19.21 -9.99
N LEU A 338 -2.22 -18.31 -10.74
CA LEU A 338 -2.87 -17.24 -11.49
C LEU A 338 -3.83 -17.82 -12.53
N ASP A 339 -3.43 -18.84 -13.28
CA ASP A 339 -4.31 -19.49 -14.26
C ASP A 339 -5.60 -20.01 -13.62
N TRP A 340 -5.52 -20.52 -12.38
CA TRP A 340 -6.69 -20.92 -11.60
C TRP A 340 -7.49 -19.72 -11.09
N PHE A 341 -6.82 -18.64 -10.70
CA PHE A 341 -7.47 -17.41 -10.26
C PHE A 341 -8.25 -16.76 -11.41
N LEU A 342 -7.72 -16.79 -12.64
CA LEU A 342 -8.36 -16.26 -13.84
C LEU A 342 -9.63 -17.03 -14.24
N ILE A 343 -9.81 -18.28 -13.78
CA ILE A 343 -11.10 -18.98 -13.91
C ILE A 343 -12.19 -18.19 -13.20
N GLN A 344 -11.88 -17.59 -12.04
CA GLN A 344 -12.83 -16.81 -11.24
C GLN A 344 -13.18 -15.45 -11.85
N GLY A 345 -12.33 -14.94 -12.74
CA GLY A 345 -12.44 -13.64 -13.39
C GLY A 345 -11.39 -13.51 -14.51
N PRO A 346 -11.76 -13.69 -15.78
CA PRO A 346 -10.81 -13.71 -16.89
C PRO A 346 -10.08 -12.38 -17.16
N ASP A 347 -10.65 -11.26 -16.70
CA ASP A 347 -10.11 -9.92 -16.88
C ASP A 347 -9.16 -9.48 -15.73
N LEU A 348 -8.95 -10.37 -14.74
CA LEU A 348 -8.08 -10.08 -13.59
C LEU A 348 -6.60 -10.12 -13.99
N THR A 349 -5.75 -9.47 -13.19
CA THR A 349 -4.32 -9.30 -13.46
C THR A 349 -3.44 -9.90 -12.36
N TRP A 350 -2.12 -9.88 -12.57
CA TRP A 350 -1.15 -10.18 -11.51
C TRP A 350 -1.34 -9.31 -10.27
N SER A 351 -1.63 -8.01 -10.45
CA SER A 351 -1.85 -7.09 -9.33
C SER A 351 -3.06 -7.52 -8.51
N ASP A 352 -4.15 -7.97 -9.16
CA ASP A 352 -5.35 -8.45 -8.48
C ASP A 352 -5.08 -9.75 -7.72
N PHE A 353 -4.31 -10.67 -8.33
CA PHE A 353 -3.92 -11.92 -7.70
C PHE A 353 -3.07 -11.68 -6.44
N MET A 354 -2.06 -10.81 -6.53
CA MET A 354 -1.19 -10.46 -5.40
C MET A 354 -1.96 -9.78 -4.28
N ALA A 355 -2.89 -8.87 -4.62
CA ALA A 355 -3.74 -8.18 -3.66
C ALA A 355 -4.77 -9.09 -2.97
N ALA A 356 -5.21 -10.14 -3.65
CA ALA A 356 -6.15 -11.12 -3.11
C ALA A 356 -5.48 -12.27 -2.33
N ASN A 357 -4.18 -12.52 -2.55
CA ASN A 357 -3.46 -13.69 -2.00
C ASN A 357 -2.10 -13.35 -1.33
N PRO A 358 -1.99 -12.28 -0.50
CA PRO A 358 -0.71 -11.85 0.09
C PRO A 358 -0.02 -12.89 1.00
N LEU A 359 -0.74 -13.57 1.88
CA LEU A 359 -0.20 -14.63 2.75
C LEU A 359 0.20 -15.87 1.97
N PHE A 360 -0.60 -16.24 0.96
CA PHE A 360 -0.22 -17.36 0.09
C PHE A 360 1.11 -17.06 -0.61
N VAL A 361 1.29 -15.85 -1.14
CA VAL A 361 2.54 -15.42 -1.76
C VAL A 361 3.69 -15.47 -0.75
N ARG A 362 3.52 -14.91 0.45
CA ARG A 362 4.53 -15.01 1.54
C ARG A 362 4.92 -16.47 1.83
N ARG A 363 3.93 -17.36 1.94
CA ARG A 363 4.16 -18.79 2.18
C ARG A 363 4.92 -19.44 1.04
N ILE A 364 4.49 -19.26 -0.20
CA ILE A 364 5.05 -20.02 -1.33
C ILE A 364 6.48 -19.59 -1.64
N VAL A 365 6.80 -18.29 -1.50
CA VAL A 365 8.18 -17.78 -1.62
C VAL A 365 9.06 -18.43 -0.56
N SER A 366 8.60 -18.48 0.69
CA SER A 366 9.33 -19.14 1.79
C SER A 366 9.54 -20.65 1.53
N LEU A 367 8.50 -21.37 1.10
CA LEU A 367 8.60 -22.80 0.77
C LEU A 367 9.60 -23.07 -0.35
N VAL A 368 9.56 -22.27 -1.42
CA VAL A 368 10.49 -22.40 -2.55
C VAL A 368 11.91 -22.00 -2.16
N SER A 369 12.07 -21.03 -1.27
CA SER A 369 13.38 -20.65 -0.70
C SER A 369 13.99 -21.78 0.12
N ASN A 370 13.18 -22.51 0.89
CA ASN A 370 13.65 -23.59 1.74
C ASN A 370 13.94 -24.88 0.97
N ASN A 371 13.01 -25.31 0.11
CA ASN A 371 13.16 -26.55 -0.66
C ASN A 371 12.42 -26.48 -2.00
N PRO A 372 13.02 -25.89 -3.05
CA PRO A 372 12.35 -25.68 -4.33
C PRO A 372 11.98 -27.00 -5.04
N ALA A 373 12.68 -28.10 -4.73
CA ALA A 373 12.41 -29.41 -5.33
C ALA A 373 11.15 -30.08 -4.77
N ALA A 374 10.77 -29.77 -3.52
CA ALA A 374 9.56 -30.30 -2.91
C ALA A 374 8.29 -29.55 -3.34
N VAL A 375 8.42 -28.33 -3.85
CA VAL A 375 7.27 -27.50 -4.20
C VAL A 375 6.83 -27.74 -5.65
N ALA A 376 5.58 -28.17 -5.81
CA ALA A 376 4.94 -28.29 -7.11
C ALA A 376 3.44 -28.02 -6.98
N PHE A 377 2.86 -27.48 -8.05
CA PHE A 377 1.41 -27.29 -8.12
C PHE A 377 0.71 -28.66 -8.07
N PRO A 378 -0.10 -28.97 -7.03
CA PRO A 378 -0.51 -30.35 -6.76
C PRO A 378 -1.74 -30.82 -7.54
N TYR A 379 -2.43 -29.92 -8.24
CA TYR A 379 -3.78 -30.17 -8.75
C TYR A 379 -3.90 -29.99 -10.27
N LYS A 380 -4.97 -30.56 -10.82
CA LYS A 380 -5.41 -30.35 -12.21
C LYS A 380 -6.91 -30.11 -12.17
N THR A 381 -7.38 -29.26 -13.08
CA THR A 381 -8.81 -29.00 -13.25
C THR A 381 -9.19 -29.16 -14.72
N ALA A 382 -10.40 -29.67 -14.95
CA ALA A 382 -11.00 -29.70 -16.29
C ALA A 382 -11.84 -28.46 -16.58
N ILE A 383 -12.06 -27.59 -15.58
CA ILE A 383 -12.91 -26.42 -15.67
C ILE A 383 -12.25 -25.39 -16.61
N LYS A 384 -12.96 -25.04 -17.67
CA LYS A 384 -12.61 -24.01 -18.64
C LYS A 384 -13.84 -23.16 -18.92
N ASP A 385 -13.62 -21.90 -19.31
CA ASP A 385 -14.67 -20.98 -19.75
C ASP A 385 -15.80 -20.76 -18.72
N TYR A 386 -15.49 -20.89 -17.43
CA TYR A 386 -16.44 -20.59 -16.36
C TYR A 386 -16.87 -19.12 -16.42
N LYS A 387 -18.18 -18.90 -16.27
CA LYS A 387 -18.77 -17.56 -16.26
C LYS A 387 -19.41 -17.31 -14.89
N PRO A 388 -18.78 -16.48 -14.04
CA PRO A 388 -19.32 -16.16 -12.74
C PRO A 388 -20.77 -15.63 -12.82
N PRO A 389 -21.67 -16.06 -11.93
CA PRO A 389 -23.03 -15.53 -11.86
C PRO A 389 -23.03 -14.03 -11.54
N ARG A 390 -23.95 -13.29 -12.16
CA ARG A 390 -24.26 -11.92 -11.76
C ARG A 390 -25.15 -11.95 -10.53
N MET A 391 -24.60 -11.53 -9.40
CA MET A 391 -25.31 -11.49 -8.12
C MET A 391 -25.85 -10.08 -7.84
N THR A 392 -27.07 -9.96 -7.34
CA THR A 392 -27.68 -8.66 -6.98
C THR A 392 -27.33 -8.27 -5.54
N PRO A 393 -27.44 -7.02 -5.10
CA PRO A 393 -27.18 -6.69 -3.69
C PRO A 393 -28.18 -7.32 -2.70
N ALA A 394 -29.41 -7.60 -3.14
CA ALA A 394 -30.42 -8.22 -2.30
C ALA A 394 -30.07 -9.68 -2.02
N LEU A 395 -30.19 -10.08 -0.74
CA LEU A 395 -29.95 -11.45 -0.28
C LEU A 395 -31.26 -12.21 -0.14
N ASP A 396 -31.34 -13.40 -0.73
CA ASP A 396 -32.39 -14.37 -0.44
C ASP A 396 -32.21 -14.99 0.96
N ARG A 397 -33.18 -15.80 1.40
CA ARG A 397 -33.18 -16.39 2.74
C ARG A 397 -32.01 -17.35 2.98
N SER A 398 -31.61 -18.10 1.96
CA SER A 398 -30.45 -19.01 2.05
C SER A 398 -29.17 -18.22 2.16
N GLU A 399 -29.03 -17.15 1.37
CA GLU A 399 -27.87 -16.24 1.41
C GLU A 399 -27.75 -15.54 2.77
N GLN A 400 -28.87 -15.11 3.37
CA GLN A 400 -28.88 -14.55 4.72
C GLN A 400 -28.40 -15.57 5.76
N ALA A 401 -28.94 -16.79 5.71
CA ALA A 401 -28.52 -17.87 6.62
C ALA A 401 -27.02 -18.22 6.45
N VAL A 402 -26.51 -18.28 5.21
CA VAL A 402 -25.08 -18.49 4.95
C VAL A 402 -24.25 -17.37 5.56
N LYS A 403 -24.68 -16.11 5.38
CA LYS A 403 -23.96 -14.94 5.93
C LYS A 403 -23.85 -15.02 7.47
N GLU A 404 -24.94 -15.37 8.14
CA GLU A 404 -24.97 -15.51 9.60
C GLU A 404 -24.06 -16.64 10.10
N ILE A 405 -24.12 -17.81 9.44
CA ILE A 405 -23.25 -18.95 9.74
C ILE A 405 -21.78 -18.59 9.57
N MET A 406 -21.44 -17.92 8.45
CA MET A 406 -20.07 -17.53 8.13
C MET A 406 -19.55 -16.47 9.11
N ALA A 407 -20.35 -15.47 9.44
CA ALA A 407 -19.99 -14.45 10.43
C ALA A 407 -19.74 -15.07 11.81
N ALA A 408 -20.60 -16.00 12.25
CA ALA A 408 -20.42 -16.71 13.52
C ALA A 408 -19.15 -17.59 13.54
N ALA A 409 -18.68 -18.03 12.38
CA ALA A 409 -17.45 -18.78 12.21
C ALA A 409 -16.21 -17.88 11.97
N GLY A 410 -16.36 -16.55 11.95
CA GLY A 410 -15.27 -15.59 11.77
C GLY A 410 -14.82 -15.40 10.32
N PHE A 411 -15.70 -15.60 9.35
CA PHE A 411 -15.48 -15.28 7.95
C PHE A 411 -15.99 -13.88 7.60
N GLY A 412 -15.31 -13.21 6.66
CA GLY A 412 -15.68 -11.89 6.19
C GLY A 412 -16.54 -11.91 4.93
N ILE A 413 -16.79 -10.72 4.39
CA ILE A 413 -17.59 -10.54 3.16
C ILE A 413 -16.93 -11.18 1.92
N THR A 414 -15.60 -11.30 1.88
CA THR A 414 -14.88 -11.92 0.77
C THR A 414 -15.19 -13.41 0.67
N GLU A 415 -15.13 -14.16 1.78
CA GLU A 415 -15.48 -15.57 1.78
C GLU A 415 -16.98 -15.78 1.55
N PHE A 416 -17.80 -14.90 2.14
CA PHE A 416 -19.23 -14.90 1.89
C PHE A 416 -19.54 -14.72 0.40
N TYR A 417 -18.81 -13.87 -0.32
CA TYR A 417 -18.98 -13.69 -1.76
C TYR A 417 -18.76 -15.00 -2.55
N PHE A 418 -17.76 -15.81 -2.19
CA PHE A 418 -17.52 -17.11 -2.83
C PHE A 418 -18.58 -18.16 -2.48
N ALA A 419 -19.02 -18.22 -1.22
CA ALA A 419 -20.11 -19.09 -0.80
C ALA A 419 -21.43 -18.73 -1.52
N ARG A 420 -21.67 -17.42 -1.69
CA ARG A 420 -22.79 -16.88 -2.44
C ARG A 420 -22.71 -17.25 -3.92
N ARG A 421 -21.52 -17.15 -4.52
CA ARG A 421 -21.28 -17.57 -5.91
C ARG A 421 -21.62 -19.05 -6.13
N LEU A 422 -21.20 -19.91 -5.20
CA LEU A 422 -21.50 -21.35 -5.20
C LEU A 422 -23.01 -21.62 -5.14
N TRP A 423 -23.75 -20.86 -4.33
CA TRP A 423 -25.21 -20.91 -4.29
C TRP A 423 -25.87 -20.52 -5.62
N HIS A 424 -25.44 -19.41 -6.23
CA HIS A 424 -26.02 -18.95 -7.50
C HIS A 424 -25.76 -19.91 -8.65
N ASP A 425 -24.58 -20.53 -8.70
CA ASP A 425 -24.32 -21.57 -9.70
C ASP A 425 -25.19 -22.80 -9.47
N PHE A 426 -25.41 -23.19 -8.21
CA PHE A 426 -26.30 -24.29 -7.88
C PHE A 426 -27.74 -24.01 -8.31
N LEU A 427 -28.26 -22.79 -8.07
CA LEU A 427 -29.59 -22.38 -8.49
C LEU A 427 -29.80 -22.44 -10.01
N LYS A 428 -28.74 -22.29 -10.82
CA LYS A 428 -28.84 -22.46 -12.28
C LYS A 428 -29.10 -23.91 -12.69
N THR A 429 -28.75 -24.88 -11.85
CA THR A 429 -28.92 -26.31 -12.15
C THR A 429 -30.37 -26.77 -11.96
N ASP A 430 -31.07 -26.26 -10.93
CA ASP A 430 -32.50 -26.47 -10.74
C ASP A 430 -33.13 -25.28 -9.97
N PRO A 431 -33.90 -24.42 -10.66
CA PRO A 431 -34.53 -23.23 -10.06
C PRO A 431 -35.58 -23.54 -8.98
N ASN A 432 -36.13 -24.76 -8.94
CA ASN A 432 -37.22 -25.13 -8.03
C ASN A 432 -36.73 -25.50 -6.63
N LEU A 433 -35.41 -25.58 -6.42
CA LEU A 433 -34.79 -25.97 -5.14
C LEU A 433 -34.92 -24.91 -4.03
N SER A 434 -35.28 -23.67 -4.39
CA SER A 434 -35.57 -22.57 -3.45
C SER A 434 -36.74 -22.86 -2.50
N ALA A 435 -37.56 -23.88 -2.78
CA ALA A 435 -38.68 -24.30 -1.93
C ALA A 435 -38.29 -25.17 -0.73
N LEU A 436 -37.05 -25.68 -0.68
CA LEU A 436 -36.53 -26.50 0.42
C LEU A 436 -35.80 -25.59 1.43
N GLY A 437 -36.03 -25.82 2.74
CA GLY A 437 -35.71 -24.89 3.83
C GLY A 437 -34.33 -24.19 3.73
N PRO A 438 -34.27 -22.85 3.86
CA PRO A 438 -33.06 -22.07 3.57
C PRO A 438 -31.86 -22.48 4.44
N GLU A 439 -32.10 -22.88 5.69
CA GLU A 439 -31.06 -23.30 6.63
C GLU A 439 -30.36 -24.59 6.18
N ARG A 440 -31.11 -25.50 5.54
CA ARG A 440 -30.57 -26.76 5.01
C ARG A 440 -29.58 -26.48 3.87
N TRP A 441 -29.95 -25.62 2.94
CA TRP A 441 -29.06 -25.24 1.84
C TRP A 441 -27.87 -24.44 2.33
N ALA A 442 -28.07 -23.54 3.28
CA ALA A 442 -26.99 -22.78 3.89
C ALA A 442 -25.92 -23.66 4.53
N ALA A 443 -26.33 -24.70 5.27
CA ALA A 443 -25.41 -25.68 5.83
C ALA A 443 -24.66 -26.47 4.73
N GLY A 444 -25.35 -26.87 3.65
CA GLY A 444 -24.74 -27.57 2.52
C GLY A 444 -23.73 -26.70 1.75
N ILE A 445 -24.02 -25.41 1.55
CA ILE A 445 -23.11 -24.43 0.93
C ILE A 445 -21.86 -24.29 1.78
N PHE A 446 -22.03 -24.06 3.09
CA PHE A 446 -20.91 -23.84 4.00
C PHE A 446 -19.99 -25.07 4.10
N GLU A 447 -20.54 -26.28 4.21
CA GLU A 447 -19.71 -27.50 4.27
C GLU A 447 -18.94 -27.73 2.95
N ASN A 448 -19.55 -27.48 1.78
CA ASN A 448 -18.82 -27.55 0.51
C ASN A 448 -17.72 -26.47 0.41
N PHE A 449 -18.02 -25.24 0.86
CA PHE A 449 -17.05 -24.15 0.90
C PHE A 449 -15.84 -24.48 1.79
N LEU A 450 -16.08 -25.04 2.98
CA LEU A 450 -15.02 -25.45 3.90
C LEU A 450 -14.18 -26.61 3.37
N GLU A 451 -14.79 -27.58 2.67
CA GLU A 451 -14.00 -28.66 2.07
C GLU A 451 -13.06 -28.15 0.97
N ILE A 452 -13.55 -27.25 0.12
CA ILE A 452 -12.77 -26.64 -0.96
C ILE A 452 -11.57 -25.88 -0.39
N ASN A 453 -11.79 -25.08 0.66
CA ASN A 453 -10.80 -24.10 1.13
C ASN A 453 -9.99 -24.53 2.37
N GLU A 454 -10.54 -25.35 3.26
CA GLU A 454 -9.86 -25.80 4.48
C GLU A 454 -9.50 -27.29 4.44
N LYS A 455 -9.78 -28.00 3.33
CA LYS A 455 -9.63 -29.46 3.21
C LYS A 455 -10.31 -30.22 4.35
N ARG A 456 -11.32 -29.61 4.97
CA ARG A 456 -12.01 -30.17 6.11
C ARG A 456 -12.86 -31.34 5.60
N ALA A 457 -12.69 -32.51 6.20
CA ALA A 457 -13.60 -33.62 5.93
C ALA A 457 -15.01 -33.19 6.33
N ALA A 458 -15.92 -33.09 5.35
CA ALA A 458 -17.34 -32.95 5.61
C ALA A 458 -17.76 -34.06 6.59
N GLN A 459 -18.71 -33.76 7.49
CA GLN A 459 -19.38 -34.73 8.41
C GLN A 459 -18.85 -34.89 9.86
N LYS A 460 -18.00 -34.00 10.40
CA LYS A 460 -17.48 -34.18 11.79
C LYS A 460 -17.70 -33.04 12.79
N LYS A 461 -18.71 -32.16 12.64
CA LYS A 461 -19.02 -31.22 13.74
C LYS A 461 -20.51 -31.12 14.08
N PRO A 462 -20.84 -31.04 15.38
CA PRO A 462 -22.19 -30.83 15.87
C PRO A 462 -22.68 -29.38 15.73
N PHE A 463 -21.87 -28.45 15.21
CA PHE A 463 -22.20 -27.03 15.04
C PHE A 463 -23.57 -26.82 14.36
N PHE A 464 -23.83 -27.52 13.27
CA PHE A 464 -25.09 -27.36 12.54
C PHE A 464 -26.29 -28.03 13.22
N SER A 465 -26.07 -29.17 13.86
CA SER A 465 -27.11 -29.86 14.63
C SER A 465 -27.47 -29.11 15.91
N GLU A 466 -26.49 -28.47 16.57
CA GLU A 466 -26.66 -27.76 17.84
C GLU A 466 -27.14 -26.32 17.63
N SER A 467 -26.57 -25.59 16.66
CA SER A 467 -26.89 -24.16 16.44
C SER A 467 -28.12 -23.93 15.56
N LEU A 468 -28.38 -24.79 14.57
CA LEU A 468 -29.50 -24.63 13.63
C LEU A 468 -30.61 -25.68 13.82
N GLY A 469 -30.44 -26.63 14.74
CA GLY A 469 -31.41 -27.72 14.96
C GLY A 469 -31.61 -28.64 13.75
N LEU A 470 -30.66 -28.65 12.80
CA LEU A 470 -30.79 -29.41 11.56
C LEU A 470 -30.33 -30.86 11.74
N PRO A 471 -31.14 -31.86 11.34
CA PRO A 471 -30.70 -33.25 11.34
C PRO A 471 -29.51 -33.49 10.41
N GLN A 472 -28.53 -34.28 10.87
CA GLN A 472 -27.30 -34.58 10.12
C GLN A 472 -27.57 -35.13 8.70
N HIS A 473 -28.65 -35.89 8.51
CA HIS A 473 -29.01 -36.45 7.20
C HIS A 473 -29.41 -35.36 6.19
N HIS A 474 -30.10 -34.29 6.63
CA HIS A 474 -30.45 -33.17 5.74
C HIS A 474 -29.21 -32.38 5.29
N ILE A 475 -28.23 -32.21 6.18
CA ILE A 475 -26.96 -31.55 5.87
C ILE A 475 -26.18 -32.40 4.87
N ALA A 476 -26.06 -33.70 5.12
CA ALA A 476 -25.36 -34.64 4.23
C ALA A 476 -26.01 -34.69 2.84
N GLU A 477 -27.34 -34.70 2.79
CA GLU A 477 -28.10 -34.68 1.54
C GLU A 477 -27.84 -33.37 0.78
N ALA A 478 -28.01 -32.21 1.42
CA ALA A 478 -27.76 -30.90 0.79
C ALA A 478 -26.33 -30.77 0.28
N TYR A 479 -25.34 -31.19 1.09
CA TYR A 479 -23.94 -31.21 0.71
C TYR A 479 -23.70 -32.05 -0.55
N GLN A 480 -24.22 -33.28 -0.60
CA GLN A 480 -24.06 -34.17 -1.76
C GLN A 480 -24.80 -33.68 -3.00
N THR A 481 -26.01 -33.12 -2.83
CA THR A 481 -26.79 -32.57 -3.94
C THR A 481 -26.04 -31.43 -4.61
N ILE A 482 -25.54 -30.45 -3.84
CA ILE A 482 -24.77 -29.33 -4.38
C ILE A 482 -23.52 -29.84 -5.08
N ARG A 483 -22.77 -30.72 -4.41
CA ARG A 483 -21.51 -31.27 -4.93
C ARG A 483 -21.70 -31.98 -6.27
N SER A 484 -22.71 -32.82 -6.35
CA SER A 484 -23.01 -33.59 -7.57
C SER A 484 -23.52 -32.70 -8.70
N ALA A 485 -24.42 -31.77 -8.39
CA ALA A 485 -24.99 -30.87 -9.38
C ALA A 485 -23.93 -29.96 -10.03
N LEU A 486 -22.96 -29.47 -9.24
CA LEU A 486 -21.90 -28.60 -9.72
C LEU A 486 -20.64 -29.33 -10.19
N SER A 487 -20.60 -30.66 -10.05
CA SER A 487 -19.40 -31.48 -10.25
C SER A 487 -18.18 -30.88 -9.53
N LEU A 488 -18.33 -30.56 -8.24
CA LEU A 488 -17.27 -29.87 -7.48
C LEU A 488 -16.01 -30.75 -7.40
N GLU A 489 -14.87 -30.15 -7.74
CA GLU A 489 -13.54 -30.77 -7.62
C GLU A 489 -12.92 -30.43 -6.24
N PRO A 490 -11.98 -31.25 -5.71
CA PRO A 490 -11.19 -30.85 -4.56
C PRO A 490 -10.41 -29.56 -4.84
N SER A 491 -10.54 -28.57 -3.95
CA SER A 491 -9.98 -27.22 -4.17
C SER A 491 -10.47 -26.59 -5.47
N ASP A 492 -11.77 -26.73 -5.76
CA ASP A 492 -12.40 -26.22 -6.98
C ASP A 492 -12.03 -24.74 -7.27
N PRO A 493 -11.41 -24.45 -8.43
CA PRO A 493 -10.90 -23.12 -8.74
C PRO A 493 -11.98 -22.04 -8.81
N ARG A 494 -13.26 -22.38 -9.01
CA ARG A 494 -14.36 -21.40 -9.09
C ARG A 494 -14.63 -20.68 -7.77
N TYR A 495 -14.32 -21.35 -6.65
CA TYR A 495 -14.67 -20.92 -5.29
C TYR A 495 -13.48 -20.93 -4.32
N LEU A 496 -12.26 -20.94 -4.87
CA LEU A 496 -11.02 -21.02 -4.12
C LEU A 496 -10.64 -19.64 -3.54
N THR A 497 -10.30 -19.61 -2.26
CA THR A 497 -9.82 -18.42 -1.55
C THR A 497 -8.32 -18.52 -1.29
N GLU A 498 -7.72 -17.44 -0.75
CA GLU A 498 -6.32 -17.45 -0.30
C GLU A 498 -6.01 -18.62 0.64
N VAL A 499 -6.90 -18.90 1.61
CA VAL A 499 -6.75 -20.05 2.52
C VAL A 499 -6.78 -21.36 1.73
N GLY A 500 -7.64 -21.45 0.72
CA GLY A 500 -7.66 -22.60 -0.21
C GLY A 500 -6.31 -22.82 -0.90
N TYR A 501 -5.71 -21.76 -1.44
CA TYR A 501 -4.36 -21.83 -2.01
C TYR A 501 -3.32 -22.28 -0.96
N MET A 502 -3.31 -21.69 0.24
CA MET A 502 -2.40 -22.11 1.31
C MET A 502 -2.56 -23.61 1.64
N MET A 503 -3.80 -24.09 1.75
CA MET A 503 -4.09 -25.48 2.04
C MET A 503 -3.68 -26.43 0.92
N MET A 504 -3.69 -26.02 -0.35
CA MET A 504 -3.18 -26.84 -1.45
C MET A 504 -1.72 -27.26 -1.23
N PHE A 505 -0.92 -26.40 -0.60
CA PHE A 505 0.52 -26.62 -0.35
C PHE A 505 0.84 -27.01 1.11
N SER A 506 -0.16 -27.24 1.97
CA SER A 506 0.05 -27.50 3.41
C SER A 506 0.88 -28.76 3.72
N ASN A 507 0.86 -29.76 2.83
CA ASN A 507 1.58 -31.03 3.00
C ASN A 507 3.09 -30.93 2.74
N LEU A 508 3.60 -29.74 2.41
CA LEU A 508 5.00 -29.47 2.08
C LEU A 508 5.77 -28.82 3.24
N SER A 509 5.13 -28.75 4.42
CA SER A 509 5.67 -28.16 5.65
C SER A 509 6.62 -29.10 6.38
#